data_AF-A0A951UJF9-F1
#
_entry.id   AF-A0A951UJF9-F1
#
_cell.length_a   1.000
_cell.length_b   1.000
_cell.length_c   1.000
_cell.angle_alpha   90.00
_cell.angle_beta   90.00
_cell.angle_gamma   90.00
#
_symmetry.space_group_name_H-M   'P 1'
#
loop_
_entity.id
_entity.type
_entity.pdbx_description
1 polymer ?
#
loop_
_entity_poly.entity_id
_entity_poly.type
_entity_poly.pdbx_seq_one_letter_code
_entity_poly.pdbx_strand_id
1 'polypeptide(L)' 'MSHPNLHTLIDAAQLFIEEIAKHPDFKALDYQPALTIGDAQTALSYLKHELKVNQKSSVGSESSA' A
#
# COMPACT_ATOMS: atom_id res chain seq x y z
N MET A 1 -20.87 9.36 7.67
CA MET A 1 -19.45 9.55 7.28
C MET A 1 -19.09 8.40 6.36
N SER A 2 -18.71 8.65 5.10
CA SER A 2 -18.23 7.58 4.22
C SER A 2 -16.80 7.22 4.59
N HIS A 3 -16.48 5.93 4.66
CA HIS A 3 -15.11 5.49 4.83
C HIS A 3 -14.35 5.68 3.51
N PRO A 4 -13.08 6.12 3.56
CA PRO A 4 -12.24 6.13 2.36
C PRO A 4 -12.14 4.70 1.81
N ASN A 5 -12.16 4.58 0.48
CA ASN A 5 -11.97 3.29 -0.15
C ASN A 5 -10.54 2.77 0.09
N LEU A 6 -10.37 1.46 -0.02
CA LEU A 6 -9.11 0.81 0.29
C LEU A 6 -7.94 1.23 -0.62
N HIS A 7 -8.21 1.59 -1.89
CA HIS A 7 -7.18 2.13 -2.78
C HIS A 7 -6.62 3.45 -2.26
N THR A 8 -7.50 4.37 -1.86
CA THR A 8 -7.09 5.67 -1.29
C THR A 8 -6.28 5.49 -0.02
N LEU A 9 -6.62 4.51 0.82
CA LEU A 9 -5.84 4.21 2.03
C LEU A 9 -4.44 3.68 1.71
N ILE A 10 -4.31 2.80 0.70
CA ILE A 10 -3.02 2.26 0.28
C ILE A 10 -2.16 3.36 -0.36
N ASP A 11 -2.74 4.21 -1.20
CA ASP A 11 -2.03 5.33 -1.81
C ASP A 11 -1.50 6.31 -0.75
N ALA A 12 -2.33 6.64 0.25
CA ALA A 12 -1.92 7.49 1.37
C ALA A 12 -0.81 6.84 2.19
N ALA A 13 -0.90 5.54 2.48
CA ALA A 13 0.14 4.82 3.20
C ALA A 13 1.47 4.81 2.44
N GLN A 14 1.45 4.58 1.13
CA GLN A 14 2.66 4.63 0.29
C GLN A 14 3.32 6.01 0.37
N LEU A 15 2.53 7.09 0.25
CA LEU A 15 3.02 8.46 0.37
C LEU A 15 3.65 8.72 1.75
N PHE A 16 2.99 8.33 2.84
CA PHE A 16 3.53 8.56 4.18
C PHE A 16 4.83 7.81 4.42
N ILE A 17 4.94 6.56 3.95
CA ILE A 17 6.16 5.77 4.07
C ILE A 17 7.32 6.43 3.30
N GLU A 18 7.05 7.00 2.13
CA GLU A 18 8.06 7.77 1.37
C GLU A 18 8.51 9.04 2.09
N GLU A 19 7.58 9.78 2.71
CA GLU A 19 7.92 10.99 3.47
C GLU A 19 8.69 10.66 4.76
N ILE A 20 8.33 9.59 5.46
CA ILE A 20 9.10 9.07 6.61
C ILE A 20 10.52 8.72 6.17
N ALA A 21 10.69 8.03 5.04
CA ALA A 21 12.00 7.64 4.53
C ALA A 21 12.89 8.86 4.19
N LYS A 22 12.29 10.01 3.84
CA LYS A 22 13.02 11.25 3.56
C LYS A 22 13.40 12.01 4.82
N HIS A 23 12.69 11.79 5.94
CA HIS A 23 12.82 12.58 7.16
C HIS A 23 14.21 12.45 7.81
N PRO A 24 14.85 13.56 8.23
CA PRO A 24 16.18 13.54 8.83
C PRO A 24 16.22 12.69 10.10
N ASP A 25 15.19 12.77 10.96
CA ASP A 25 15.14 11.98 12.20
C ASP A 25 15.13 10.48 11.91
N PHE A 26 14.42 10.04 10.87
CA PHE A 26 14.40 8.63 10.48
C PHE A 26 15.79 8.18 9.98
N LYS A 27 16.48 9.03 9.21
CA LYS A 27 17.84 8.75 8.70
C LYS A 27 18.91 8.77 9.79
N ALA A 28 18.69 9.53 10.86
CA ALA A 28 19.60 9.65 12.00
C ALA A 28 19.46 8.50 13.01
N LEU A 29 18.48 7.61 12.84
CA LEU A 29 18.31 6.43 13.69
C LEU A 29 19.50 5.48 13.49
N ASP A 30 20.29 5.28 14.54
CA ASP A 30 21.23 4.16 14.66
C ASP A 30 20.48 2.90 15.12
N TYR A 31 19.47 2.53 14.34
CA TYR A 31 18.59 1.40 14.62
C TYR A 31 18.35 0.61 13.34
N GLN A 32 18.60 -0.69 13.41
CA GLN A 32 18.36 -1.63 12.32
C GLN A 32 17.18 -2.53 12.67
N PRO A 33 15.94 -2.16 12.29
CA PRO A 33 14.78 -2.99 12.54
C PRO A 33 14.81 -4.27 11.68
N ALA A 34 14.12 -5.31 12.15
CA ALA A 34 13.88 -6.52 11.37
C ALA A 34 12.98 -6.27 10.15
N LEU A 35 12.20 -5.18 10.15
CA LEU A 35 11.36 -4.75 9.04
C LEU A 35 11.75 -3.33 8.63
N THR A 36 12.03 -3.16 7.35
CA THR A 36 12.49 -1.91 6.75
C THR A 36 11.35 -1.15 6.09
N ILE A 37 11.61 0.11 5.71
CA ILE A 37 10.74 0.88 4.82
C ILE A 37 10.52 0.14 3.50
N GLY A 38 11.54 -0.55 2.98
CA GLY A 38 11.44 -1.35 1.76
C GLY A 38 10.44 -2.50 1.91
N ASP A 39 10.42 -3.15 3.07
CA ASP A 39 9.45 -4.21 3.36
C ASP A 39 8.01 -3.66 3.40
N ALA A 40 7.81 -2.50 4.03
CA ALA A 40 6.52 -1.83 4.05
C ALA A 40 6.04 -1.42 2.64
N GLN A 41 6.93 -0.84 1.83
CA GLN A 41 6.63 -0.47 0.44
C GLN A 41 6.29 -1.69 -0.42
N THR A 42 6.99 -2.80 -0.21
CA THR A 42 6.75 -4.07 -0.91
C THR A 42 5.38 -4.63 -0.52
N ALA A 43 5.07 -4.71 0.77
CA ALA A 43 3.77 -5.18 1.25
C ALA A 43 2.60 -4.36 0.70
N LEU A 44 2.72 -3.03 0.69
CA LEU A 44 1.70 -2.13 0.12
C LEU A 44 1.54 -2.33 -1.40
N SER A 45 2.64 -2.62 -2.11
CA SER A 45 2.61 -2.90 -3.54
C SER A 45 1.88 -4.20 -3.85
N TYR A 46 2.08 -5.25 -3.03
CA TYR A 46 1.31 -6.50 -3.14
C TYR A 46 -0.17 -6.28 -2.85
N LEU A 47 -0.53 -5.54 -1.79
CA LEU A 47 -1.93 -5.21 -1.51
C LEU A 47 -2.58 -4.47 -2.67
N LYS A 48 -1.89 -3.50 -3.26
CA LYS A 48 -2.37 -2.74 -4.42
C LYS A 48 -2.56 -3.62 -5.65
N HIS A 49 -1.64 -4.57 -5.86
CA HIS A 49 -1.73 -5.54 -6.95
C HIS A 49 -2.96 -6.44 -6.79
N GLU A 50 -3.13 -7.07 -5.63
CA GLU A 50 -4.25 -7.98 -5.36
C GLU A 50 -5.60 -7.28 -5.49
N LEU A 51 -5.72 -6.03 -5.06
CA LEU A 51 -6.96 -5.27 -5.25
C LEU A 51 -7.28 -5.01 -6.71
N LYS A 52 -6.28 -4.77 -7.56
CA LYS A 52 -6.48 -4.60 -9.00
C LYS A 52 -6.92 -5.92 -9.65
N VAL A 53 -6.32 -7.03 -9.24
CA VAL A 53 -6.68 -8.38 -9.73
C VAL A 53 -8.11 -8.73 -9.34
N ASN A 54 -8.47 -8.55 -8.07
CA ASN A 54 -9.82 -8.88 -7.55
C ASN A 54 -10.93 -8.00 -8.14
N GLN A 55 -10.63 -6.74 -8.48
CA GLN A 55 -11.57 -5.90 -9.23
C GLN A 55 -11.78 -6.39 -10.66
N LYS A 56 -10.71 -6.89 -11.31
CA LYS A 56 -10.79 -7.39 -12.69
C LYS A 56 -11.54 -8.73 -12.79
N SER A 57 -11.43 -9.59 -11.78
CA SER A 57 -12.19 -10.86 -11.73
C SER A 57 -13.68 -10.65 -11.45
N SER A 58 -14.05 -9.59 -10.72
CA SER A 58 -15.46 -9.28 -10.41
C SER A 58 -16.28 -8.83 -11.64
N VAL A 59 -15.65 -8.33 -12.70
CA VAL A 59 -16.35 -7.84 -13.92
C VAL A 59 -16.58 -8.98 -14.94
N GLY A 60 -16.01 -10.17 -14.72
CA GLY A 60 -16.08 -11.30 -15.65
C GLY A 60 -17.25 -12.27 -15.47
N SER A 61 -18.17 -12.04 -14.51
CA SER A 61 -19.24 -13.01 -14.17
C SER A 61 -20.66 -12.61 -14.61
N GLU A 62 -20.84 -11.51 -15.33
CA GLU A 62 -22.15 -11.09 -15.87
C GLU A 62 -22.16 -11.17 -17.41
N SER A 63 -21.99 -12.36 -17.97
CA SER A 63 -22.43 -12.67 -19.34
C SER A 63 -22.49 -14.19 -19.52
N SER A 64 -23.52 -14.81 -18.95
CA SER A 64 -24.06 -16.12 -19.34
C SER A 64 -25.32 -16.40 -18.52
N ALA A 65 -26.46 -15.88 -18.99
CA ALA A 65 -27.81 -16.41 -18.73
C ALA A 65 -28.73 -15.95 -19.85
#